data_AF-A0A7C1BLE2-F1
#
_entry.id   AF-A0A7C1BLE2-F1
#
_cell.length_a   1.000
_cell.length_b   1.000
_cell.length_c   1.000
_cell.angle_alpha   90.00
_cell.angle_beta   90.00
_cell.angle_gamma   90.00
#
_symmetry.space_group_name_H-M   'P 1'
#
loop_
_entity.id
_entity.type
_entity.pdbx_description
1 polymer ?
#
loop_
_entity_poly.entity_id
_entity_poly.type
_entity_poly.pdbx_seq_one_letter_code
_entity_poly.pdbx_strand_id
1 'polypeptide(L)'
;MTETAKRNLDRKKKLIKIFYRKFYNLIKDNPKIRRILTEKEIENGIYTLVNRIADEITVKEQKIGRELTVEEIKEIVMRILDELSSVSYIG
;
A
#
# COMPACT_ATOMS: atom_id res chain seq x y z
N MET A 1 -10.38 23.93 2.88
CA MET A 1 -10.11 22.65 2.19
C MET A 1 -11.18 22.47 1.13
N THR A 2 -10.82 22.22 -0.13
CA THR A 2 -11.82 22.06 -1.22
C THR A 2 -12.54 20.72 -1.11
N GLU A 3 -13.75 20.62 -1.66
CA GLU A 3 -14.53 19.37 -1.68
C GLU A 3 -13.77 18.23 -2.35
N THR A 4 -13.07 18.54 -3.45
CA THR A 4 -12.19 17.61 -4.17
C THR A 4 -11.03 17.12 -3.28
N ALA A 5 -10.38 18.02 -2.54
CA ALA A 5 -9.29 17.65 -1.63
C ALA A 5 -9.79 16.74 -0.49
N LYS A 6 -11.00 17.00 0.02
CA LYS A 6 -11.65 16.14 1.03
C LYS A 6 -11.94 14.75 0.48
N ARG A 7 -12.54 14.66 -0.72
CA ARG A 7 -12.84 13.38 -1.38
C ARG A 7 -11.57 12.56 -1.63
N ASN A 8 -10.50 13.19 -2.09
CA ASN A 8 -9.21 12.52 -2.33
C ASN A 8 -8.59 11.99 -1.03
N LEU A 9 -8.66 12.78 0.05
CA LEU A 9 -8.18 12.35 1.37
C LEU A 9 -8.99 11.17 1.90
N ASP A 10 -10.32 11.20 1.75
CA ASP A 10 -11.19 10.10 2.18
C ASP A 10 -10.95 8.82 1.36
N ARG A 11 -10.70 8.97 0.06
CA ARG A 11 -10.29 7.87 -0.82
C ARG A 11 -8.97 7.25 -0.38
N LYS A 12 -7.93 8.07 -0.14
CA LYS A 12 -6.63 7.61 0.37
C LYS A 12 -6.78 6.84 1.69
N LYS A 13 -7.53 7.40 2.65
CA LYS A 13 -7.80 6.75 3.95
C LYS A 13 -8.49 5.40 3.81
N LYS A 14 -9.49 5.30 2.91
CA LYS A 14 -10.18 4.03 2.62
C LYS A 14 -9.21 2.98 2.06
N LEU A 15 -8.37 3.34 1.10
CA LEU A 15 -7.38 2.45 0.52
C LEU A 15 -6.38 1.95 1.57
N ILE A 16 -5.79 2.86 2.36
CA ILE A 16 -4.87 2.51 3.45
C ILE A 16 -5.52 1.51 4.41
N LYS A 17 -6.75 1.77 4.85
CA LYS A 17 -7.47 0.89 5.78
C LYS A 17 -7.66 -0.52 5.20
N ILE A 18 -8.02 -0.62 3.92
CA ILE A 18 -8.25 -1.89 3.23
C ILE A 18 -6.93 -2.67 3.12
N PHE A 19 -5.89 -2.06 2.56
CA PHE A 19 -4.62 -2.73 2.33
C PHE A 19 -3.91 -3.08 3.64
N TYR A 20 -3.92 -2.17 4.62
CA TYR A 20 -3.31 -2.42 5.93
C TYR A 20 -3.91 -3.66 6.56
N ARG A 21 -5.25 -3.72 6.65
CA ARG A 21 -5.94 -4.88 7.24
C ARG A 21 -5.62 -6.18 6.49
N LYS A 22 -5.53 -6.14 5.16
CA LYS A 22 -5.25 -7.34 4.36
C LYS A 22 -3.81 -7.81 4.52
N PHE A 23 -2.83 -6.92 4.34
CA PHE A 23 -1.41 -7.29 4.45
C PHE A 23 -0.99 -7.62 5.88
N TYR A 24 -1.46 -6.85 6.86
CA TYR A 24 -1.15 -7.12 8.26
C TYR A 24 -1.64 -8.49 8.70
N ASN A 25 -2.88 -8.86 8.40
CA ASN A 25 -3.39 -10.18 8.74
C ASN A 25 -2.70 -11.32 7.98
N LEU A 26 -2.15 -11.06 6.79
CA LEU A 26 -1.38 -12.05 6.03
C LEU A 26 0.00 -12.30 6.64
N ILE A 27 0.60 -11.27 7.24
CA ILE A 27 2.02 -11.25 7.63
C ILE A 27 2.23 -11.45 9.14
N LYS A 28 1.35 -10.90 9.98
CA LYS A 28 1.56 -10.81 11.43
C LYS A 28 1.74 -12.17 12.11
N ASP A 29 1.07 -13.20 11.61
CA ASP A 29 1.09 -14.55 12.19
C ASP A 29 2.03 -15.50 11.41
N ASN A 30 2.78 -14.97 10.43
CA ASN A 30 3.73 -15.78 9.68
C ASN A 30 4.96 -16.10 10.55
N PRO A 31 5.22 -17.39 10.86
CA PRO A 31 6.27 -17.77 11.79
C PRO A 31 7.68 -17.46 11.28
N LYS A 32 7.88 -17.41 9.94
CA LYS A 32 9.18 -17.03 9.37
C LYS A 32 9.43 -15.54 9.55
N ILE A 33 8.40 -14.72 9.37
CA ILE A 33 8.52 -13.26 9.49
C ILE A 33 8.67 -12.87 10.96
N ARG A 34 7.90 -13.47 11.88
CA ARG A 34 7.99 -13.21 13.33
C ARG A 34 9.30 -13.63 13.98
N ARG A 35 10.10 -14.49 13.32
CA ARG A 35 11.46 -14.81 13.76
C ARG A 35 12.47 -13.71 13.44
N ILE A 36 12.14 -12.82 12.50
CA ILE A 36 13.06 -11.82 11.95
C ILE A 36 12.64 -10.41 12.37
N LEU A 37 11.34 -10.14 12.41
CA LEU A 37 10.78 -8.82 12.69
C LEU A 37 9.87 -8.86 13.92
N THR A 38 9.98 -7.82 14.74
CA THR A 38 9.04 -7.53 15.80
C THR A 38 7.68 -7.11 15.22
N GLU A 39 6.65 -7.17 16.05
CA GLU A 39 5.32 -6.69 15.67
C GLU A 39 5.33 -5.25 15.18
N LYS A 40 6.02 -4.38 15.90
CA LYS A 40 6.12 -2.96 15.59
C LYS A 40 6.84 -2.71 14.26
N GLU A 41 7.86 -3.50 13.94
CA GLU A 41 8.55 -3.43 12.63
C GLU A 41 7.64 -3.90 11.50
N ILE A 42 6.84 -4.95 11.72
CA ILE A 42 5.83 -5.41 10.77
C ILE A 42 4.78 -4.31 10.55
N GLU A 43 4.24 -3.73 11.61
CA GLU A 43 3.26 -2.64 11.53
C GLU A 43 3.81 -1.44 10.76
N ASN A 44 5.02 -0.99 11.08
CA ASN A 44 5.68 0.14 10.43
C ASN A 44 5.97 -0.14 8.94
N GLY A 45 6.48 -1.32 8.63
CA GLY A 45 6.77 -1.73 7.26
C GLY A 45 5.50 -1.79 6.41
N ILE A 46 4.44 -2.40 6.94
CA ILE A 46 3.14 -2.47 6.26
C ILE A 46 2.54 -1.08 6.11
N TYR A 47 2.57 -0.25 7.16
CA TYR A 47 2.06 1.12 7.09
C TYR A 47 2.76 1.92 5.99
N THR A 48 4.08 1.81 5.89
CA THR A 48 4.87 2.46 4.83
C THR A 48 4.46 1.96 3.45
N LEU A 49 4.37 0.64 3.25
CA LEU A 49 3.97 0.02 1.99
C LEU A 49 2.58 0.48 1.54
N VAL A 50 1.59 0.45 2.42
CA VAL A 50 0.21 0.78 2.06
C VAL A 50 0.00 2.26 1.80
N ASN A 51 0.76 3.14 2.47
CA ASN A 51 0.74 4.57 2.15
C ASN A 51 1.27 4.81 0.74
N ARG A 52 2.39 4.19 0.37
CA ARG A 52 2.97 4.29 -0.98
C ARG A 52 1.99 3.81 -2.05
N ILE A 53 1.35 2.66 -1.83
CA ILE A 53 0.33 2.11 -2.75
C ILE A 53 -0.85 3.08 -2.88
N ALA A 54 -1.38 3.58 -1.76
CA ALA A 54 -2.53 4.49 -1.78
C ALA A 54 -2.20 5.84 -2.44
N ASP A 55 -0.97 6.33 -2.27
CA ASP A 55 -0.49 7.55 -2.94
C ASP A 55 -0.41 7.37 -4.45
N GLU A 56 0.21 6.29 -4.93
CA GLU A 56 0.28 5.99 -6.37
C GLU A 56 -1.10 5.85 -7.00
N ILE A 57 -2.02 5.13 -6.34
CA ILE A 57 -3.41 4.99 -6.80
C ILE A 57 -4.07 6.37 -6.89
N THR A 58 -4.07 7.15 -5.82
CA THR A 58 -4.78 8.43 -5.80
C THR A 58 -4.19 9.45 -6.76
N VAL A 59 -2.86 9.48 -6.94
CA VAL A 59 -2.20 10.32 -7.94
C VAL A 59 -2.61 9.90 -9.36
N LYS A 60 -2.67 8.60 -9.65
CA LYS A 60 -3.12 8.12 -10.97
C LYS A 60 -4.59 8.43 -11.21
N GLU A 61 -5.46 8.22 -10.21
CA GLU A 61 -6.90 8.56 -10.26
C GLU A 61 -7.11 10.06 -10.57
N GLN A 62 -6.33 10.94 -9.92
CA GLN A 62 -6.36 12.38 -10.17
C GLN A 62 -5.95 12.74 -11.59
N LYS A 63 -4.91 12.07 -12.13
CA LYS A 63 -4.42 12.34 -13.50
C LYS A 63 -5.42 11.92 -14.57
N ILE A 64 -6.12 10.80 -14.38
CA ILE A 64 -7.06 10.26 -15.38
C ILE A 64 -8.51 10.72 -15.17
N GLY A 65 -8.81 11.36 -14.04
CA GLY A 65 -10.15 11.88 -13.73
C GLY A 65 -11.19 10.81 -13.35
N ARG A 66 -10.78 9.58 -13.03
CA ARG A 66 -11.66 8.49 -12.60
C ARG A 66 -10.99 7.58 -11.57
N GLU A 67 -11.78 6.77 -10.87
CA GLU A 67 -11.25 5.71 -10.03
C GLU A 67 -10.60 4.60 -10.88
N LEU A 68 -9.56 3.97 -10.34
CA LEU A 68 -8.91 2.84 -10.99
C LEU A 68 -9.75 1.58 -10.89
N THR A 69 -9.68 0.76 -11.93
CA THR A 69 -10.19 -0.60 -11.91
C THR A 69 -9.33 -1.49 -11.00
N VAL A 70 -9.85 -2.65 -10.62
CA VAL A 70 -9.13 -3.61 -9.79
C VAL A 70 -7.82 -4.07 -10.45
N GLU A 71 -7.82 -4.27 -11.77
CA GLU A 71 -6.62 -4.71 -12.49
C GLU A 71 -5.54 -3.61 -12.49
N GLU A 72 -5.92 -2.35 -12.73
CA GLU A 72 -4.98 -1.22 -12.64
C GLU A 72 -4.39 -1.04 -11.23
N ILE A 73 -5.21 -1.30 -10.19
CA ILE A 73 -4.74 -1.30 -8.80
C ILE A 73 -3.75 -2.44 -8.58
N LYS A 74 -4.04 -3.65 -9.08
CA LYS A 74 -3.17 -4.81 -8.98
C LYS A 74 -1.82 -4.57 -9.65
N GLU A 75 -1.79 -3.96 -10.84
CA GLU A 75 -0.55 -3.57 -11.52
C GLU A 75 0.31 -2.64 -10.66
N ILE A 76 -0.30 -1.63 -10.03
CA ILE A 76 0.42 -0.72 -9.14
C ILE A 76 1.00 -1.46 -7.94
N VAL A 77 0.21 -2.33 -7.31
CA VAL A 77 0.64 -3.13 -6.15
C VAL A 77 1.82 -4.02 -6.55
N MET A 78 1.71 -4.78 -7.65
CA MET A 78 2.76 -5.67 -8.12
C MET A 78 4.05 -4.90 -8.42
N ARG A 79 3.96 -3.82 -9.20
CA ARG A 79 5.13 -2.97 -9.51
C ARG A 79 5.83 -2.47 -8.23
N ILE A 80 5.08 -1.99 -7.24
CA ILE A 80 5.66 -1.50 -5.98
C ILE A 80 6.35 -2.64 -5.21
N LEU A 81 5.76 -3.83 -5.18
CA LEU A 81 6.37 -5.00 -4.55
C LEU A 81 7.64 -5.46 -5.28
N ASP A 82 7.61 -5.48 -6.61
CA ASP A 82 8.74 -5.84 -7.45
C ASP A 82 9.91 -4.87 -7.23
N GLU A 83 9.65 -3.56 -7.21
CA GLU A 83 10.65 -2.54 -6.90
C GLU A 83 11.31 -2.81 -5.53
N LEU A 84 10.53 -3.08 -4.49
CA LEU A 84 11.06 -3.36 -3.15
C LEU A 84 11.87 -4.67 -3.11
N SER A 85 11.46 -5.68 -3.87
CA SER A 85 12.20 -6.94 -3.97
C SER A 85 13.52 -6.78 -4.73
N SER A 86 13.54 -5.92 -5.76
CA SER A 86 14.71 -5.70 -6.62
C SER A 86 15.85 -4.96 -5.90
N VAL A 87 15.52 -4.09 -4.94
CA VAL A 87 16.52 -3.42 -4.08
C VAL A 87 17.23 -4.41 -3.16
N SER A 88 16.63 -5.58 -2.89
CA SER A 88 17.22 -6.62 -2.03
C SER A 88 18.21 -7.54 -2.76
N TYR A 89 18.41 -7.36 -4.08
CA TYR A 89 19.34 -8.17 -4.91
C TYR A 89 20.70 -7.49 -5.17
N ILE A 90 21.07 -6.47 -4.40
CA ILE A 90 22.45 -5.97 -4.35
C ILE A 90 23.07 -6.55 -3.06
N GLY A 91 23.44 -7.82 -3.14
CA GLY A 91 24.26 -8.53 -2.15
C GLY A 91 25.73 -8.53 -2.58
#